data_AF-A0A2A3T089-F1
#
_entry.id   AF-A0A2A3T089-F1
#
_cell.length_a   1.000
_cell.length_b   1.000
_cell.length_c   1.000
_cell.angle_alpha   90.00
_cell.angle_beta   90.00
_cell.angle_gamma   90.00
#
_symmetry.space_group_name_H-M   'P 1'
#
loop_
_entity.id
_entity.type
_entity.pdbx_description
1 polymer ?
#
loop_
_entity_poly.entity_id
_entity_poly.type
_entity_poly.pdbx_seq_one_letter_code
_entity_poly.pdbx_strand_id
1 'polypeptide(L)' 'MLNEGRRTELLFFLREIVLESGVSEKEAEPFLASLTAKGSRESVESATAFLDSRIEEGFISEDLRAPIKRVMRRFTKMR' A
#
# COMPACT_ATOMS: atom_id res chain seq x y z
N MET A 1 -4.66 0.25 12.46
CA MET A 1 -3.92 1.39 11.86
C MET A 1 -2.47 1.00 11.63
N LEU A 2 -1.86 1.51 10.56
CA LEU A 2 -0.45 1.27 10.23
C LEU A 2 0.48 1.98 11.23
N ASN A 3 1.65 1.38 11.45
CA ASN A 3 2.65 1.88 12.38
C ASN A 3 3.51 2.97 11.72
N GLU A 4 3.23 4.24 12.06
CA GLU A 4 3.99 5.39 11.55
C GLU A 4 5.48 5.36 11.92
N GLY A 5 5.84 4.78 13.07
CA GLY A 5 7.25 4.61 13.46
C GLY A 5 8.03 3.66 12.56
N ARG A 6 7.34 2.88 11.72
CA ARG A 6 7.93 1.95 10.74
C ARG A 6 7.60 2.35 9.30
N ARG A 7 7.22 3.61 9.06
CA ARG A 7 6.77 4.10 7.75
C ARG A 7 7.80 3.89 6.64
N THR A 8 9.08 4.19 6.91
CA THR A 8 10.15 4.02 5.91
C THR A 8 10.28 2.58 5.46
N GLU A 9 10.26 1.64 6.41
CA GLU A 9 10.38 0.21 6.16
C GLU A 9 9.14 -0.35 5.45
N LEU A 10 7.95 0.13 5.83
CA LEU A 10 6.70 -0.15 5.11
C LEU A 10 6.77 0.32 3.65
N LEU A 11 7.18 1.56 3.41
CA LEU A 11 7.29 2.13 2.07
C LEU A 11 8.31 1.37 1.20
N PHE A 12 9.42 0.93 1.79
CA PHE A 12 10.41 0.10 1.11
C PHE A 12 9.76 -1.17 0.52
N PHE A 13 9.11 -1.99 1.36
CA PHE A 13 8.49 -3.24 0.89
C PHE A 13 7.35 -3.02 -0.10
N LEU A 14 6.52 -1.98 0.11
CA LEU A 14 5.44 -1.68 -0.82
C LEU A 14 5.97 -1.20 -2.18
N ARG A 15 7.05 -0.41 -2.17
CA ARG A 15 7.67 0.10 -3.39
C ARG A 15 8.26 -1.02 -4.23
N GLU A 16 8.96 -1.98 -3.63
CA GLU A 16 9.48 -3.13 -4.37
C GLU A 16 8.36 -3.87 -5.11
N ILE A 17 7.27 -4.21 -4.41
CA ILE A 17 6.12 -4.91 -4.99
C ILE A 17 5.51 -4.15 -6.19
N VAL A 18 5.34 -2.83 -6.05
CA VAL A 18 4.68 -1.98 -7.07
C VAL A 18 5.58 -1.79 -8.29
N LEU A 19 6.89 -1.62 -8.10
CA LEU A 19 7.81 -1.46 -9.22
C LEU A 19 8.01 -2.77 -9.99
N GLU A 20 8.04 -3.91 -9.30
CA GLU A 20 8.15 -5.23 -9.93
C GLU A 20 6.95 -5.57 -10.84
N SER A 21 5.78 -4.96 -10.62
CA SER A 21 4.63 -5.12 -11.52
C SER A 21 4.63 -4.20 -12.73
N GLY A 22 5.69 -3.40 -12.91
CA GLY A 22 5.83 -2.50 -14.06
C GLY A 22 5.19 -1.12 -13.89
N VAL A 23 4.70 -0.77 -12.70
CA VAL A 23 4.27 0.61 -12.41
C VAL A 23 5.53 1.48 -12.34
N SER A 24 5.50 2.63 -13.02
CA SER A 24 6.66 3.51 -13.04
C SER A 24 6.90 4.16 -11.67
N GLU A 25 8.15 4.53 -11.37
CA GLU A 25 8.49 5.19 -10.10
C GLU A 25 7.68 6.48 -9.87
N LYS A 26 7.50 7.27 -10.94
CA LYS A 26 6.72 8.51 -10.93
C LYS A 26 5.26 8.28 -10.52
N GLU A 27 4.69 7.13 -10.86
CA GLU A 27 3.32 6.76 -10.55
C GLU A 27 3.20 6.02 -9.21
N ALA A 28 4.22 5.25 -8.85
CA ALA A 28 4.28 4.50 -7.60
C ALA A 28 4.33 5.44 -6.38
N GLU A 29 5.12 6.51 -6.44
CA GLU A 29 5.25 7.47 -5.33
C GLU A 29 3.92 8.05 -4.83
N PRO A 30 3.06 8.67 -5.66
CA PRO A 30 1.78 9.20 -5.20
C PRO A 30 0.83 8.10 -4.74
N PHE A 31 0.82 6.95 -5.41
CA PHE A 31 0.02 5.80 -4.99
C PHE A 31 0.38 5.33 -3.57
N LEU A 32 1.67 5.13 -3.30
CA LEU A 32 2.18 4.69 -2.01
C LEU A 32 1.96 5.75 -0.92
N ALA A 33 2.12 7.03 -1.25
CA ALA A 33 1.83 8.12 -0.33
C ALA A 33 0.36 8.11 0.11
N SER A 34 -0.58 7.96 -0.83
CA SER A 34 -2.01 7.87 -0.54
C SER A 34 -2.38 6.60 0.23
N LEU A 35 -1.87 5.44 -0.18
CA LEU A 35 -2.13 4.15 0.47
C LEU A 35 -1.67 4.18 1.92
N THR A 36 -0.44 4.63 2.18
CA THR A 36 0.11 4.69 3.53
C THR A 36 -0.56 5.76 4.39
N ALA A 37 -0.90 6.92 3.83
CA ALA A 37 -1.62 7.97 4.55
C ALA A 37 -3.02 7.49 5.01
N LYS A 38 -3.76 6.81 4.13
CA LYS A 38 -5.06 6.20 4.50
C LYS A 38 -4.89 5.17 5.60
N GLY A 39 -3.89 4.29 5.48
CA GLY A 39 -3.64 3.24 6.45
C GLY A 39 -3.18 3.75 7.81
N SER A 40 -2.43 4.86 7.85
CA SER A 40 -1.86 5.43 9.07
C SER A 40 -2.77 6.43 9.77
N ARG A 41 -3.56 7.21 9.02
CA ARG A 41 -4.42 8.28 9.55
C ARG A 41 -5.88 7.87 9.71
N GLU A 42 -6.37 6.97 8.88
CA GLU A 42 -7.76 6.52 8.90
C GLU A 42 -7.86 5.09 9.47
N SER A 43 -7.59 4.07 8.64
CA SER A 43 -7.70 2.66 8.99
C SER A 43 -7.05 1.76 7.95
N VAL A 44 -6.76 0.50 8.28
CA VAL A 44 -6.21 -0.47 7.31
C VAL A 44 -7.27 -0.82 6.26
N GLU A 45 -8.53 -0.77 6.66
CA GLU A 45 -9.71 -0.94 5.84
C GLU A 45 -9.81 0.19 4.79
N SER A 46 -9.60 1.45 5.18
CA SER A 46 -9.53 2.60 4.24
C SER A 46 -8.41 2.44 3.22
N ALA A 47 -7.24 1.96 3.64
CA ALA A 47 -6.14 1.67 2.72
C ALA A 47 -6.48 0.52 1.77
N THR A 48 -7.16 -0.51 2.26
CA THR A 48 -7.60 -1.65 1.45
C THR A 48 -8.65 -1.23 0.42
N ALA A 49 -9.62 -0.40 0.80
CA ALA A 49 -10.63 0.14 -0.12
C ALA A 49 -9.98 0.99 -1.24
N PHE A 50 -8.97 1.80 -0.90
CA PHE A 50 -8.20 2.54 -1.90
C PHE A 50 -7.38 1.63 -2.81
N LEU A 51 -6.75 0.58 -2.28
CA LEU A 51 -6.07 -0.42 -3.10
C LEU A 51 -7.03 -1.08 -4.09
N ASP A 52 -8.21 -1.48 -3.61
CA ASP A 52 -9.24 -2.12 -4.42
C ASP A 52 -9.73 -1.19 -5.54
N SER A 53 -9.95 0.10 -5.26
CA SER A 53 -10.34 1.07 -6.30
C SER A 53 -9.25 1.26 -7.36
N ARG A 54 -7.97 1.23 -6.98
CA ARG A 54 -6.85 1.32 -7.94
C ARG A 54 -6.72 0.05 -8.80
N ILE A 55 -7.12 -1.11 -8.28
CA ILE A 55 -7.21 -2.34 -9.08
C ILE A 55 -8.37 -2.23 -10.08
N GLU A 56 -9.54 -1.76 -9.64
CA GLU A 56 -10.71 -1.56 -10.51
C GLU A 56 -10.43 -0.55 -11.65
N GLU A 57 -9.65 0.49 -11.37
CA GLU A 57 -9.19 1.48 -12.36
C GLU A 57 -8.09 0.94 -13.30
N GLY A 58 -7.60 -0.28 -13.09
CA GLY A 58 -6.54 -0.90 -13.90
C GLY A 58 -5.15 -0.30 -13.66
N PHE A 59 -4.95 0.48 -12.59
CA PHE A 59 -3.65 1.05 -12.25
C PHE A 59 -2.65 -0.01 -11.79
N ILE A 60 -3.14 -1.02 -11.07
CA ILE A 60 -2.31 -2.09 -10.51
C ILE A 60 -3.02 -3.43 -10.69
N SER A 61 -2.27 -4.49 -10.96
CA SER A 61 -2.85 -5.83 -11.15
C SER A 61 -3.53 -6.34 -9.88
N GLU A 62 -4.64 -7.06 -10.04
CA GLU A 62 -5.34 -7.74 -8.95
C GLU A 62 -4.42 -8.74 -8.21
N ASP A 63 -3.44 -9.32 -8.89
CA ASP A 63 -2.47 -10.26 -8.32
C ASP A 63 -1.66 -9.63 -7.18
N LEU A 64 -1.49 -8.31 -7.18
CA LEU A 64 -0.75 -7.59 -6.14
C LEU A 64 -1.58 -7.28 -4.90
N ARG A 65 -2.91 -7.50 -4.94
CA ARG A 65 -3.79 -7.25 -3.80
C ARG A 65 -3.34 -8.01 -2.56
N ALA A 66 -3.08 -9.31 -2.70
CA ALA A 66 -2.68 -10.15 -1.58
C ALA A 66 -1.27 -9.81 -1.04
N PRO A 67 -0.22 -9.67 -1.87
CA PRO A 67 1.10 -9.17 -1.44
C PRO A 67 1.04 -7.85 -0.66
N ILE A 68 0.36 -6.84 -1.19
CA ILE A 68 0.25 -5.52 -0.57
C ILE A 68 -0.48 -5.61 0.78
N LYS A 69 -1.59 -6.35 0.85
CA LYS A 69 -2.32 -6.58 2.11
C LYS A 69 -1.49 -7.32 3.15
N ARG A 70 -0.66 -8.29 2.76
CA ARG A 70 0.27 -8.98 3.68
C ARG A 70 1.27 -8.01 4.30
N VAL A 71 1.86 -7.11 3.49
CA VAL A 71 2.75 -6.07 3.98
C VAL A 71 2.02 -5.13 4.93
N MET A 72 0.87 -4.57 4.54
CA MET A 72 0.08 -3.69 5.43
C MET A 72 -0.26 -4.37 6.77
N ARG A 73 -0.64 -5.64 6.75
CA ARG A 73 -0.91 -6.42 7.97
C ARG A 73 0.32 -6.54 8.87
N ARG A 74 1.50 -6.81 8.31
CA ARG A 74 2.78 -6.88 9.06
C ARG A 74 3.11 -5.57 9.78
N PHE A 75 2.72 -4.43 9.20
CA PHE A 75 2.97 -3.11 9.74
C PHE A 75 1.75 -2.51 10.47
N THR A 76 0.70 -3.29 10.70
CA THR A 76 -0.43 -2.86 11.52
C THR A 76 -0.03 -2.91 12.99
N LYS A 77 -0.35 -1.85 13.75
CA LYS A 77 -0.14 -1.86 15.21
C LYS A 77 -0.99 -3.00 15.81
N MET A 78 -0.35 -3.98 16.45
CA MET A 78 -1.06 -4.93 17.31
C MET A 78 -1.57 -4.12 18.51
N ARG A 79 -2.90 -4.17 18.74
CA ARG A 79 -3.49 -3.64 19.96
C ARG A 79 -3.15 -4.55 21.13
#